data_AF-A0A7G2INE4-F1
#
_entry.id   AF-A0A7G2INE4-F1
#
_cell.length_a   1.000
_cell.length_b   1.000
_cell.length_c   1.000
_cell.angle_alpha   90.00
_cell.angle_beta   90.00
_cell.angle_gamma   90.00
#
_symmetry.space_group_name_H-M   'P 1'
#
loop_
_entity.id
_entity.type
_entity.pdbx_description
1 polymer ?
#
loop_
_entity_poly.entity_id
_entity_poly.type
_entity_poly.pdbx_seq_one_letter_code
_entity_poly.pdbx_strand_id
1 'polypeptide(L)'
;MRSHPENGWMRTDLSATLFLSNPDDYEGGELLVNDTYGQHAVKLPAGDLVLYPSSSLHCVTPVTHGVRVASFMWIQSMIRDDKNRAMLFELDKNIQSLKTRHGESNEILSLLNLYHNLLREWSEI
;
A
#
# COMPACT_ATOMS: atom_id res chain seq x y z
N MET A 1 6.05 -0.96 -15.69
CA MET A 1 6.93 -2.15 -15.71
C MET A 1 8.34 -1.72 -15.39
N ARG A 2 9.05 -2.46 -14.54
CA ARG A 2 10.46 -2.22 -14.17
C ARG A 2 11.27 -3.47 -14.47
N SER A 3 12.53 -3.33 -14.89
CA SER A 3 13.42 -4.49 -15.05
C SER A 3 13.79 -5.05 -13.68
N HIS A 4 13.50 -6.33 -13.44
CA HIS A 4 13.94 -7.10 -12.29
C HIS A 4 15.15 -7.95 -12.69
N PRO A 5 16.28 -7.89 -11.95
CA PRO A 5 17.53 -8.54 -12.34
C PRO A 5 17.39 -10.05 -12.62
N GLU A 6 16.53 -10.73 -11.87
CA GLU A 6 16.37 -12.19 -11.97
C GLU A 6 15.14 -12.65 -12.78
N ASN A 7 14.11 -11.79 -12.93
CA ASN A 7 12.78 -12.20 -13.40
C ASN A 7 12.29 -11.42 -14.64
N GLY A 8 13.19 -10.71 -15.34
CA GLY A 8 12.81 -9.95 -16.53
C GLY A 8 12.02 -8.68 -16.18
N TRP A 9 10.76 -8.57 -16.63
CA TRP A 9 9.95 -7.37 -16.41
C TRP A 9 8.92 -7.57 -15.29
N MET A 10 8.97 -6.73 -14.27
CA MET A 10 8.04 -6.73 -13.14
C MET A 10 6.94 -5.68 -13.33
N ARG A 11 5.70 -6.07 -13.07
CA ARG A 11 4.57 -5.13 -12.99
C ARG A 11 4.70 -4.30 -11.72
N THR A 12 4.40 -3.01 -11.82
CA THR A 12 4.47 -2.07 -10.70
C THR A 12 3.05 -1.75 -10.28
N ASP A 13 2.49 -2.54 -9.36
CA ASP A 13 1.11 -2.36 -8.91
C ASP A 13 1.06 -1.29 -7.81
N LEU A 14 1.95 -1.42 -6.83
CA LEU A 14 2.05 -0.52 -5.69
C LEU A 14 3.42 0.12 -5.64
N SER A 15 3.43 1.39 -5.27
CA SER A 15 4.62 2.11 -4.85
C SER A 15 4.59 2.23 -3.33
N ALA A 16 5.76 2.10 -2.71
CA ALA A 16 5.92 2.23 -1.27
C ALA A 16 7.05 3.20 -0.95
N THR A 17 6.89 3.98 0.10
CA THR A 17 7.96 4.80 0.67
C THR A 17 8.05 4.55 2.16
N LEU A 18 9.17 3.99 2.61
CA LEU A 18 9.57 3.89 4.01
C LEU A 18 10.34 5.16 4.39
N PHE A 19 9.85 5.89 5.38
CA PHE A 19 10.47 7.11 5.86
C PHE A 19 11.61 6.75 6.83
N LEU A 20 12.80 7.34 6.65
CA LEU A 20 14.00 7.06 7.45
C LEU A 20 14.52 8.31 8.19
N SER A 21 13.79 9.42 8.11
CA SER A 21 14.07 10.68 8.81
C SER A 21 12.77 11.18 9.45
N ASN A 22 12.84 11.77 10.64
CA ASN A 22 11.63 12.29 11.27
C ASN A 22 11.13 13.51 10.49
N PRO A 23 9.80 13.74 10.46
CA PRO A 23 9.23 14.87 9.74
C PRO A 23 9.77 16.22 10.23
N ASP A 24 10.12 16.32 11.50
CA ASP A 24 10.61 17.57 12.12
C ASP A 24 12.11 17.83 11.84
N ASP A 25 12.83 16.87 11.26
CA ASP A 25 14.27 17.00 10.95
C ASP A 25 14.53 17.72 9.59
N TYR A 26 13.47 18.01 8.82
CA TYR A 26 13.57 18.68 7.52
C TYR A 26 12.34 19.54 7.19
N GLU A 27 12.53 20.60 6.42
CA GLU A 27 11.45 21.47 5.91
C GLU A 27 11.08 21.10 4.47
N GLY A 28 9.79 21.13 4.15
CA GLY A 28 9.26 20.61 2.89
C GLY A 28 9.37 19.08 2.82
N GLY A 29 9.74 18.54 1.65
CA GLY A 29 9.89 17.10 1.42
C GLY A 29 8.61 16.26 1.54
N GLU A 30 7.43 16.86 1.43
CA GLU A 30 6.15 16.15 1.45
C GLU A 30 5.99 15.33 0.16
N LEU A 31 5.56 14.07 0.31
CA LEU A 31 5.14 13.25 -0.81
C LEU A 31 3.71 13.65 -1.18
N LEU A 32 3.55 14.30 -2.31
CA LEU A 32 2.25 14.63 -2.89
C LEU A 32 1.79 13.47 -3.76
N VAL A 33 0.64 12.89 -3.45
CA VAL A 33 0.01 11.82 -4.23
C VAL A 33 -1.36 12.27 -4.71
N ASN A 34 -1.59 12.23 -6.01
CA ASN A 34 -2.88 12.55 -6.61
C ASN A 34 -3.73 11.28 -6.75
N ASP A 35 -4.97 11.35 -6.32
CA ASP A 35 -6.01 10.36 -6.58
C ASP A 35 -7.20 11.00 -7.31
N THR A 36 -8.29 10.25 -7.48
CA THR A 36 -9.51 10.71 -8.16
C THR A 36 -10.22 11.84 -7.41
N TYR A 37 -9.96 12.02 -6.12
CA TYR A 37 -10.65 12.94 -5.21
C TYR A 37 -9.80 14.13 -4.78
N GLY A 38 -8.50 14.13 -5.06
CA GLY A 38 -7.62 15.27 -4.80
C GLY A 38 -6.15 14.90 -4.68
N GLN A 39 -5.40 15.81 -4.07
CA GLN A 39 -3.98 15.63 -3.77
C GLN A 39 -3.80 15.46 -2.26
N HIS A 40 -3.06 14.42 -1.87
CA HIS A 40 -2.72 14.13 -0.49
C HIS A 40 -1.24 14.41 -0.25
N ALA A 41 -0.95 15.21 0.77
CA ALA A 41 0.42 15.44 1.22
C ALA A 41 0.77 14.47 2.35
N VAL A 42 1.85 13.72 2.20
CA VAL A 42 2.27 12.68 3.14
C VAL A 42 3.68 12.95 3.65
N LYS A 43 3.82 13.01 4.97
CA LYS A 43 5.09 13.16 5.69
C LYS A 43 4.99 12.42 7.02
N LEU A 44 5.52 11.20 7.08
CA LEU A 44 5.34 10.30 8.22
C LEU A 44 6.60 10.23 9.11
N PRO A 45 6.47 9.83 10.39
CA PRO A 45 7.59 9.50 11.27
C PRO A 45 8.58 8.51 10.65
N ALA A 46 9.83 8.55 11.12
CA ALA A 46 10.81 7.56 10.73
C ALA A 46 10.37 6.15 11.18
N GLY A 47 10.45 5.18 10.26
CA GLY A 47 9.97 3.80 10.47
C GLY A 47 8.59 3.52 9.87
N ASP A 48 7.80 4.57 9.59
CA ASP A 48 6.48 4.41 8.98
C ASP A 48 6.59 4.27 7.46
N LEU A 49 5.64 3.54 6.87
CA LEU A 49 5.59 3.26 5.44
C LEU A 49 4.24 3.67 4.85
N VAL A 50 4.28 4.39 3.74
CA VAL A 50 3.10 4.69 2.92
C VAL A 50 3.05 3.76 1.71
N LEU A 51 1.86 3.23 1.40
CA LEU A 51 1.54 2.48 0.20
C LEU A 51 0.54 3.25 -0.65
N TYR A 52 0.77 3.32 -1.96
CA TYR A 52 -0.15 3.95 -2.90
C TYR A 52 -0.08 3.27 -4.29
N PRO A 53 -1.15 3.37 -5.11
CA PRO A 53 -1.14 2.84 -6.46
C PRO A 53 0.00 3.44 -7.27
N SER A 54 0.75 2.60 -8.00
CA SER A 54 1.83 3.12 -8.85
C SER A 54 1.33 3.95 -10.04
N SER A 55 0.03 3.88 -10.33
CA SER A 55 -0.65 4.71 -11.34
C SER A 55 -0.91 6.14 -10.86
N SER A 56 -0.85 6.42 -9.56
CA SER A 56 -1.05 7.76 -9.02
C SER A 56 0.09 8.69 -9.44
N LEU A 57 -0.28 9.87 -9.99
CA LEU A 57 0.68 10.93 -10.22
C LEU A 57 1.20 11.41 -8.85
N HIS A 58 2.51 11.48 -8.70
CA HIS A 58 3.11 11.88 -7.44
C HIS A 58 4.41 12.63 -7.64
N CYS A 59 4.74 13.49 -6.68
CA CYS A 59 6.01 14.18 -6.59
C CYS A 59 6.41 14.40 -5.14
N VAL A 60 7.67 14.72 -4.90
CA VAL A 60 8.15 15.16 -3.58
C VAL A 60 8.44 16.65 -3.67
N THR A 61 7.86 17.45 -2.78
CA THR A 61 8.16 18.88 -2.72
C THR A 61 9.64 19.10 -2.38
N PRO A 62 10.25 20.22 -2.82
CA PRO A 62 11.64 20.52 -2.46
C PRO A 62 11.88 20.45 -0.95
N VAL A 63 13.04 19.95 -0.55
CA VAL A 63 13.52 20.06 0.83
C VAL A 63 14.32 21.36 0.92
N THR A 64 13.86 22.32 1.73
CA THR A 64 14.49 23.64 1.87
C THR A 64 15.49 23.69 3.01
N HIS A 65 15.33 22.84 4.01
CA HIS A 65 16.23 22.71 5.16
C HIS A 65 16.29 21.25 5.64
N GLY A 66 17.43 20.84 6.19
CA GLY A 66 17.65 19.46 6.65
C GLY A 66 17.84 18.45 5.51
N VAL A 67 17.65 17.16 5.82
CA VAL A 67 17.82 16.05 4.86
C VAL A 67 16.70 15.03 5.04
N ARG A 68 16.03 14.68 3.93
CA ARG A 68 15.02 13.62 3.89
C ARG A 68 15.63 12.33 3.34
N VAL A 69 15.83 11.34 4.20
CA VAL A 69 16.23 9.98 3.80
C VAL A 69 14.99 9.09 3.76
N ALA A 70 14.86 8.31 2.69
CA ALA A 70 13.77 7.34 2.53
C ALA A 70 14.21 6.17 1.66
N SER A 71 13.55 5.03 1.84
CA SER A 71 13.62 3.91 0.90
C SER A 71 12.32 3.86 0.11
N PHE A 72 12.42 3.85 -1.22
CA PHE A 72 11.26 3.71 -2.10
C PHE A 72 11.38 2.43 -2.90
N MET A 73 10.24 1.78 -3.15
CA MET A 73 10.21 0.49 -3.83
C MET A 73 8.90 0.30 -4.60
N TRP A 74 8.93 -0.63 -5.55
CA TRP A 74 7.75 -1.09 -6.28
C TRP A 74 7.45 -2.53 -5.90
N ILE A 75 6.16 -2.84 -5.83
CA ILE A 75 5.67 -4.16 -5.45
C ILE A 75 4.73 -4.64 -6.56
N GLN A 76 4.97 -5.85 -7.04
CA GLN A 76 3.97 -6.60 -7.81
C GLN A 76 3.06 -7.30 -6.81
N SER A 77 1.79 -6.94 -6.82
CA SER A 77 0.75 -7.57 -5.99
C SER A 77 0.30 -8.86 -6.67
N MET A 78 -0.08 -9.88 -5.89
CA MET A 78 -0.81 -11.04 -6.45
C MET A 78 -2.11 -10.59 -7.12
N ILE A 79 -2.77 -9.58 -6.54
CA ILE A 79 -4.00 -9.00 -7.11
C ILE A 79 -3.62 -7.75 -7.92
N ARG A 80 -3.72 -7.85 -9.24
CA ARG A 80 -3.39 -6.77 -10.18
C ARG A 80 -4.30 -5.56 -10.02
N ASP A 81 -5.61 -5.79 -10.09
CA ASP A 81 -6.62 -4.75 -10.04
C ASP A 81 -6.70 -4.09 -8.65
N ASP A 82 -6.75 -2.76 -8.61
CA ASP A 82 -6.72 -1.99 -7.37
C ASP A 82 -8.03 -2.10 -6.58
N LYS A 83 -9.18 -2.13 -7.26
CA LYS A 83 -10.50 -2.29 -6.64
C LYS A 83 -10.64 -3.67 -6.01
N ASN A 84 -10.25 -4.72 -6.73
CA ASN A 84 -10.26 -6.10 -6.21
C ASN A 84 -9.38 -6.23 -4.97
N ARG A 85 -8.18 -5.62 -4.99
CA ARG A 85 -7.28 -5.61 -3.85
C ARG A 85 -7.85 -4.84 -2.65
N ALA A 86 -8.49 -3.69 -2.89
CA ALA A 86 -9.16 -2.91 -1.86
C ALA A 86 -10.33 -3.68 -1.23
N MET A 87 -11.17 -4.32 -2.04
CA MET A 87 -12.29 -5.15 -1.56
C MET A 87 -11.81 -6.32 -0.69
N LEU A 88 -10.72 -7.01 -1.09
CA LEU A 88 -10.14 -8.07 -0.27
C LEU A 88 -9.59 -7.55 1.06
N PHE A 89 -8.91 -6.40 1.05
CA PHE A 89 -8.40 -5.77 2.27
C PHE A 89 -9.51 -5.37 3.24
N GLU A 90 -10.61 -4.79 2.73
CA GLU A 90 -11.77 -4.45 3.54
C GLU A 90 -12.45 -5.69 4.13
N LEU A 91 -12.62 -6.75 3.33
CA LEU A 91 -13.18 -8.02 3.78
C LEU A 91 -12.34 -8.63 4.90
N ASP A 92 -11.01 -8.72 4.74
CA ASP A 92 -10.12 -9.24 5.77
C ASP A 92 -10.20 -8.40 7.06
N LYS A 93 -10.11 -7.07 6.96
CA LYS A 93 -10.26 -6.18 8.13
C LYS A 93 -11.57 -6.41 8.88
N ASN A 94 -12.67 -6.59 8.16
CA ASN A 94 -13.98 -6.86 8.76
C ASN A 94 -14.01 -8.23 9.45
N ILE A 95 -13.43 -9.27 8.84
CA ILE A 95 -13.28 -10.61 9.44
C ILE A 95 -12.45 -10.53 10.73
N GLN A 96 -11.29 -9.86 10.71
CA GLN A 96 -10.44 -9.69 11.89
C GLN A 96 -11.16 -8.93 13.02
N SER A 97 -11.90 -7.87 12.67
CA SER A 97 -12.69 -7.08 13.61
C SER A 97 -13.82 -7.89 14.26
N LEU A 98 -14.53 -8.70 13.47
CA LEU A 98 -15.58 -9.60 13.98
C LEU A 98 -14.99 -10.66 14.89
N LYS A 99 -13.89 -11.30 14.47
CA LYS A 99 -13.18 -12.31 15.27
C LYS A 99 -12.71 -11.76 16.60
N THR A 100 -12.19 -10.53 16.62
CA THR A 100 -11.73 -9.86 17.84
C THR A 100 -12.88 -9.57 18.80
N ARG A 101 -14.05 -9.15 18.29
CA ARG A 101 -15.21 -8.78 19.11
C ARG A 101 -16.05 -9.95 19.60
N HIS A 102 -16.17 -11.00 18.80
CA HIS A 102 -17.13 -12.08 19.03
C HIS A 102 -16.49 -13.46 19.18
N GLY A 103 -15.17 -13.59 19.02
CA GLY A 103 -14.47 -14.87 19.00
C GLY A 103 -14.65 -15.60 17.66
N GLU A 104 -14.29 -16.87 17.61
CA GLU A 104 -14.48 -17.70 16.42
C GLU A 104 -15.92 -18.21 16.29
N SER A 105 -16.43 -18.27 15.06
CA SER A 105 -17.75 -18.83 14.74
C SER A 105 -17.76 -19.47 13.34
N ASN A 106 -18.78 -20.27 13.05
CA ASN A 106 -18.94 -20.89 11.73
C ASN A 106 -19.12 -19.85 10.61
N GLU A 107 -19.76 -18.72 10.89
CA GLU A 107 -19.95 -17.61 9.96
C GLU A 107 -18.61 -16.93 9.66
N ILE A 108 -17.76 -16.73 10.67
CA ILE A 108 -16.40 -16.19 10.48
C ILE A 108 -15.57 -17.14 9.62
N LEU A 109 -15.64 -18.45 9.87
CA LEU A 109 -14.97 -19.45 9.03
C LEU A 109 -15.50 -19.42 7.58
N SER A 110 -16.81 -19.25 7.39
CA SER A 110 -17.43 -19.11 6.08
C SER A 110 -16.94 -17.85 5.33
N LEU A 111 -16.86 -16.71 6.02
CA LEU A 111 -16.32 -15.45 5.46
C LEU A 111 -14.84 -15.58 5.12
N LEU A 112 -14.04 -16.24 5.97
CA LEU A 112 -12.63 -16.52 5.69
C LEU A 112 -12.47 -17.42 4.45
N ASN A 113 -13.32 -18.43 4.31
CA ASN A 113 -13.34 -19.27 3.12
C ASN A 113 -13.69 -18.47 1.86
N LEU A 114 -14.67 -17.56 1.94
CA LEU A 114 -15.01 -16.64 0.86
C LEU A 114 -13.82 -15.74 0.47
N TYR A 115 -13.14 -15.14 1.46
CA TYR A 115 -11.91 -14.37 1.23
C TYR A 115 -10.87 -15.18 0.47
N HIS A 116 -10.59 -16.43 0.89
CA HIS A 116 -9.63 -17.29 0.20
C HIS A 116 -10.08 -17.74 -1.20
N ASN A 117 -11.39 -17.91 -1.44
CA ASN A 117 -11.92 -18.17 -2.78
C ASN A 117 -11.65 -16.99 -3.72
N LEU A 118 -11.99 -15.77 -3.28
CA LEU A 118 -11.76 -14.54 -4.05
C LEU A 118 -10.27 -14.28 -4.29
N LEU A 119 -9.44 -14.50 -3.26
CA LEU A 119 -7.98 -14.40 -3.38
C LEU A 119 -7.46 -15.34 -4.47
N ARG A 120 -7.91 -16.60 -4.50
CA ARG A 120 -7.50 -17.56 -5.54
C ARG A 120 -7.99 -17.17 -6.93
N GLU A 121 -9.22 -16.66 -7.02
CA GLU A 121 -9.83 -16.28 -8.29
C GLU A 121 -9.17 -15.06 -8.94
N TRP A 122 -8.77 -14.08 -8.13
CA TRP A 122 -8.21 -12.81 -8.62
C TRP A 122 -6.68 -12.74 -8.63
N SER A 123 -5.99 -13.78 -8.15
CA SER A 123 -4.52 -13.81 -8.13
C SER A 123 -3.93 -14.09 -9.51
N GLU A 124 -2.93 -13.27 -9.86
CA GLU A 124 -2.02 -13.47 -11.00
C GLU A 124 -0.60 -13.63 -10.44
N ILE A 125 -0.08 -14.86 -10.43
CA ILE A 125 1.25 -15.23 -9.92
C ILE A 125 2.20 -15.47 -11.09
#